data_AF-A0A091RN18-F1
#
_entry.id   AF-A0A091RN18-F1
#
_cell.length_a   1.000
_cell.length_b   1.000
_cell.length_c   1.000
_cell.angle_alpha   90.00
_cell.angle_beta   90.00
_cell.angle_gamma   90.00
#
_symmetry.space_group_name_H-M   'P 1'
#
loop_
_entity.id
_entity.type
_entity.pdbx_description
1 polymer ?
#
loop_
_entity_poly.entity_id
_entity_poly.type
_entity_poly.pdbx_seq_one_letter_code
_entity_poly.pdbx_strand_id
1 'polypeptide(L)'
;ACLKVLQTLQIAHNKLQTVEDIQHLQECPSISVLDLSHNNLSDPAIVTVLETMPNLHVLNLLGNQVIKNIANYRKTLTVQLKQLMYLDDRPVFPKDRACAEAWAVGGLEAEKAEREKWETRERKKIQDSIDALAAIRRKTEEKKRRK
;
A
#
# COMPACT_ATOMS: atom_id res chain seq x y z
N ALA A 1 4.75 -22.14 -21.72
CA ALA A 1 5.87 -21.84 -20.81
C ALA A 1 5.49 -20.60 -20.00
N CYS A 2 5.50 -20.67 -18.67
CA CYS A 2 5.21 -19.51 -17.81
C CYS A 2 6.40 -18.54 -17.78
N LEU A 3 6.12 -17.23 -17.72
CA LEU A 3 7.14 -16.18 -17.81
C LEU A 3 7.79 -15.92 -16.44
N LYS A 4 8.72 -16.81 -16.05
CA LYS A 4 9.36 -16.81 -14.72
C LYS A 4 10.16 -15.57 -14.36
N VAL A 5 10.53 -14.73 -15.34
CA VAL A 5 11.36 -13.54 -15.14
C VAL A 5 10.63 -12.24 -15.49
N LEU A 6 9.36 -12.31 -15.91
CA LEU A 6 8.59 -11.12 -16.24
C LEU A 6 8.29 -10.35 -14.95
N GLN A 7 8.75 -9.10 -14.89
CA GLN A 7 8.57 -8.22 -13.73
C GLN A 7 7.45 -7.21 -13.92
N THR A 8 7.28 -6.71 -15.15
CA THR A 8 6.29 -5.70 -15.48
C THR A 8 5.39 -6.22 -16.57
N LEU A 9 4.08 -6.16 -16.33
CA LEU A 9 3.06 -6.48 -17.31
C LEU A 9 2.11 -5.30 -17.44
N GLN A 10 2.08 -4.72 -18.64
CA GLN A 10 1.15 -3.64 -18.99
C GLN A 10 0.15 -4.18 -20.00
N ILE A 11 -1.10 -4.32 -19.55
CA ILE A 11 -2.23 -4.83 -20.34
C ILE A 11 -3.45 -3.92 -20.17
N ALA A 12 -3.17 -2.63 -20.00
CA ALA A 12 -4.18 -1.58 -19.97
C ALA A 12 -4.93 -1.47 -21.32
N HIS A 13 -6.15 -0.93 -21.28
CA HIS A 13 -6.99 -0.71 -22.48
C HIS A 13 -7.28 -1.98 -23.30
N ASN A 14 -7.50 -3.10 -22.59
CA ASN A 14 -7.95 -4.35 -23.20
C ASN A 14 -9.42 -4.64 -22.81
N LYS A 15 -9.89 -5.85 -23.11
CA LYS A 15 -11.26 -6.30 -22.88
C LYS A 15 -11.35 -7.42 -21.84
N LEU A 16 -10.43 -7.45 -20.87
CA LEU A 16 -10.45 -8.45 -19.79
C LEU A 16 -11.70 -8.22 -18.93
N GLN A 17 -12.49 -9.26 -18.71
CA GLN A 17 -13.80 -9.19 -18.07
C GLN A 17 -13.89 -10.08 -16.83
N THR A 18 -13.36 -11.29 -16.93
CA THR A 18 -13.58 -12.33 -15.93
C THR A 18 -12.31 -12.67 -15.16
N VAL A 19 -12.46 -13.47 -14.10
CA VAL A 19 -11.32 -13.97 -13.32
C VAL A 19 -10.45 -14.89 -14.17
N GLU A 20 -11.06 -15.69 -15.04
CA GLU A 20 -10.38 -16.62 -15.94
C GLU A 20 -9.43 -15.90 -16.90
N ASP A 21 -9.77 -14.69 -17.33
CA ASP A 21 -8.92 -13.87 -18.21
C ASP A 21 -7.56 -13.51 -17.56
N ILE A 22 -7.52 -13.45 -16.22
CA ILE A 22 -6.31 -13.08 -15.46
C ILE A 22 -5.75 -14.22 -14.61
N GLN A 23 -6.39 -15.39 -14.58
CA GLN A 23 -6.04 -16.48 -13.66
C GLN A 23 -4.57 -16.91 -13.81
N HIS A 24 -4.02 -16.87 -15.02
CA HIS A 24 -2.65 -17.29 -15.30
C HIS A 24 -1.58 -16.35 -14.75
N LEU A 25 -1.96 -15.16 -14.25
CA LEU A 25 -1.02 -14.26 -13.57
C LEU A 25 -0.45 -14.90 -12.30
N GLN A 26 -1.19 -15.81 -11.64
CA GLN A 26 -0.69 -16.57 -10.49
C GLN A 26 0.52 -17.45 -10.83
N GLU A 27 0.67 -17.84 -12.10
CA GLU A 27 1.78 -18.67 -12.58
C GLU A 27 3.05 -17.85 -12.88
N CYS A 28 2.99 -16.51 -12.71
CA CYS A 28 4.07 -15.58 -12.99
C CYS A 28 4.58 -14.94 -11.68
N PRO A 29 5.39 -15.65 -10.88
CA PRO A 29 5.72 -15.24 -9.51
C PRO A 29 6.60 -13.98 -9.42
N SER A 30 7.24 -13.59 -10.53
CA SER A 30 8.16 -12.45 -10.57
C SER A 30 7.49 -11.12 -10.89
N ILE A 31 6.20 -11.11 -11.25
CA ILE A 31 5.50 -9.87 -11.58
C ILE A 31 5.42 -8.99 -10.34
N SER A 32 5.97 -7.79 -10.46
CA SER A 32 5.96 -6.76 -9.43
C SER A 32 5.17 -5.52 -9.79
N VAL A 33 5.01 -5.25 -11.08
CA VAL A 33 4.23 -4.13 -11.60
C VAL A 33 3.18 -4.67 -12.57
N LEU A 34 1.92 -4.46 -12.25
CA LEU A 34 0.79 -4.92 -13.04
C LEU A 34 -0.17 -3.78 -13.33
N ASP A 35 -0.32 -3.46 -14.61
CA ASP A 35 -1.30 -2.49 -15.08
C ASP A 35 -2.44 -3.19 -15.84
N LEU A 36 -3.59 -3.24 -15.19
CA LEU A 36 -4.86 -3.78 -15.68
C LEU A 36 -5.88 -2.66 -15.95
N SER A 37 -5.45 -1.40 -15.98
CA SER A 37 -6.36 -0.26 -16.10
C SER A 37 -7.16 -0.26 -17.41
N HIS A 38 -8.32 0.37 -17.40
CA HIS A 38 -9.22 0.49 -18.55
C HIS A 38 -9.55 -0.85 -19.23
N ASN A 39 -9.82 -1.87 -18.41
CA ASN A 39 -10.43 -3.13 -18.83
C ASN A 39 -11.92 -3.17 -18.39
N ASN A 40 -12.55 -4.34 -18.46
CA ASN A 40 -13.95 -4.55 -18.10
C ASN A 40 -14.13 -5.45 -16.87
N LEU A 41 -13.10 -5.57 -16.02
CA LEU A 41 -13.15 -6.39 -14.81
C LEU A 41 -14.22 -5.84 -13.86
N SER A 42 -15.14 -6.70 -13.44
CA SER A 42 -16.25 -6.32 -12.57
C SER A 42 -16.41 -7.20 -11.34
N ASP A 43 -15.96 -8.46 -11.39
CA ASP A 43 -16.08 -9.41 -10.29
C ASP A 43 -14.99 -9.18 -9.22
N PRO A 44 -15.36 -8.91 -7.95
CA PRO A 44 -14.40 -8.86 -6.83
C PRO A 44 -13.53 -10.11 -6.66
N ALA A 45 -13.94 -11.27 -7.20
CA ALA A 45 -13.17 -12.51 -7.12
C ALA A 45 -11.79 -12.41 -7.79
N ILE A 46 -11.52 -11.41 -8.64
CA ILE A 46 -10.17 -11.16 -9.18
C ILE A 46 -9.12 -10.98 -8.09
N VAL A 47 -9.52 -10.51 -6.90
CA VAL A 47 -8.59 -10.24 -5.79
C VAL A 47 -7.97 -11.54 -5.29
N THR A 48 -8.69 -12.66 -5.38
CA THR A 48 -8.16 -13.98 -5.00
C THR A 48 -6.95 -14.36 -5.86
N VAL A 49 -6.97 -14.06 -7.16
CA VAL A 49 -5.83 -14.28 -8.06
C VAL A 49 -4.68 -13.36 -7.68
N LEU A 50 -4.95 -12.07 -7.50
CA LEU A 50 -3.94 -11.07 -7.15
C LEU A 50 -3.27 -11.37 -5.80
N GLU A 51 -3.99 -11.91 -4.83
CA GLU A 51 -3.48 -12.29 -3.51
C GLU A 51 -2.47 -13.44 -3.58
N THR A 52 -2.56 -14.31 -4.58
CA THR A 52 -1.57 -15.39 -4.79
C THR A 52 -0.23 -14.90 -5.35
N MET A 53 -0.14 -13.65 -5.82
CA MET A 53 1.05 -13.11 -6.47
C MET A 53 2.03 -12.55 -5.42
N PRO A 54 3.12 -13.27 -5.08
CA PRO A 54 3.92 -12.96 -3.89
C PRO A 54 4.74 -11.66 -4.02
N ASN A 55 5.03 -11.23 -5.25
CA ASN A 55 5.86 -10.06 -5.53
C ASN A 55 5.05 -8.88 -6.07
N LEU A 56 3.72 -8.89 -6.00
CA LEU A 56 2.91 -7.79 -6.52
C LEU A 56 3.06 -6.53 -5.64
N HIS A 57 3.82 -5.54 -6.11
CA HIS A 57 4.12 -4.31 -5.39
C HIS A 57 3.36 -3.09 -5.95
N VAL A 58 3.08 -3.07 -7.25
CA VAL A 58 2.39 -1.97 -7.92
C VAL A 58 1.22 -2.53 -8.73
N LEU A 59 0.01 -2.03 -8.46
CA LEU A 59 -1.21 -2.43 -9.12
C LEU A 59 -2.00 -1.21 -9.60
N ASN A 60 -2.44 -1.23 -10.85
CA ASN A 60 -3.39 -0.28 -11.39
C ASN A 60 -4.63 -1.00 -11.91
N LEU A 61 -5.80 -0.67 -11.37
CA LEU A 61 -7.11 -1.18 -11.77
C LEU A 61 -8.05 -0.05 -12.21
N LEU A 62 -7.58 1.20 -12.30
CA LEU A 62 -8.39 2.35 -12.71
C LEU A 62 -9.17 2.06 -13.99
N GLY A 63 -10.40 2.56 -14.08
CA GLY A 63 -11.25 2.34 -15.25
C GLY A 63 -11.94 0.97 -15.32
N ASN A 64 -11.74 0.08 -14.35
CA ASN A 64 -12.52 -1.15 -14.20
C ASN A 64 -13.75 -0.94 -13.28
N GLN A 65 -14.81 -1.74 -13.47
CA GLN A 65 -16.01 -1.66 -12.64
C GLN A 65 -15.82 -2.27 -11.25
N VAL A 66 -14.85 -3.18 -11.10
CA VAL A 66 -14.51 -3.84 -9.84
C VAL A 66 -14.20 -2.86 -8.71
N ILE A 67 -13.67 -1.67 -9.03
CA ILE A 67 -13.39 -0.60 -8.05
C ILE A 67 -14.65 -0.21 -7.27
N LYS A 68 -15.81 -0.19 -7.93
CA LYS A 68 -17.09 0.18 -7.31
C LYS A 68 -17.73 -1.00 -6.58
N ASN A 69 -17.42 -2.21 -7.00
CA ASN A 69 -18.02 -3.44 -6.49
C ASN A 69 -17.32 -3.95 -5.22
N ILE A 70 -16.09 -3.53 -4.96
CA ILE A 70 -15.38 -3.83 -3.72
C ILE A 70 -15.65 -2.73 -2.68
N ALA A 71 -16.34 -3.08 -1.60
CA ALA A 71 -16.55 -2.19 -0.48
C ALA A 71 -15.20 -1.79 0.16
N ASN A 72 -15.03 -0.50 0.45
CA ASN A 72 -13.77 0.06 0.97
C ASN A 72 -12.54 -0.34 0.12
N TYR A 73 -12.72 -0.45 -1.20
CA TYR A 73 -11.75 -0.93 -2.20
C TYR A 73 -10.27 -0.74 -1.82
N ARG A 74 -9.83 0.50 -1.58
CA ARG A 74 -8.41 0.78 -1.25
C ARG A 74 -7.96 0.09 0.04
N LYS A 75 -8.76 0.13 1.11
CA LYS A 75 -8.45 -0.55 2.39
C LYS A 75 -8.46 -2.06 2.18
N THR A 76 -9.47 -2.58 1.50
CA THR A 76 -9.62 -4.02 1.24
C THR A 76 -8.41 -4.58 0.48
N LEU A 77 -8.01 -3.95 -0.64
CA LEU A 77 -6.82 -4.38 -1.38
C LEU A 77 -5.53 -4.18 -0.59
N THR A 78 -5.43 -3.11 0.20
CA THR A 78 -4.27 -2.92 1.09
C THR A 78 -4.15 -4.07 2.08
N VAL A 79 -5.26 -4.52 2.68
CA VAL A 79 -5.25 -5.61 3.66
C VAL A 79 -4.97 -6.96 3.02
N GLN A 80 -5.58 -7.27 1.86
CA GLN A 80 -5.39 -8.56 1.20
C GLN A 80 -4.02 -8.67 0.51
N LEU A 81 -3.59 -7.62 -0.19
CA LEU A 81 -2.31 -7.60 -0.91
C LEU A 81 -1.19 -7.08 0.00
N LYS A 82 -0.59 -7.98 0.78
CA LYS A 82 0.36 -7.66 1.84
C LYS A 82 1.63 -6.91 1.39
N GLN A 83 2.08 -7.18 0.16
CA GLN A 83 3.29 -6.58 -0.40
C GLN A 83 3.03 -5.31 -1.22
N LEU A 84 1.76 -4.88 -1.35
CA LEU A 84 1.39 -3.75 -2.18
C LEU A 84 1.97 -2.43 -1.64
N MET A 85 2.71 -1.73 -2.50
CA MET A 85 3.34 -0.43 -2.22
C MET A 85 2.66 0.72 -2.96
N TYR A 86 2.05 0.45 -4.12
CA TYR A 86 1.29 1.42 -4.90
C TYR A 86 -0.01 0.80 -5.40
N LEU A 87 -1.09 1.56 -5.26
CA LEU A 87 -2.41 1.23 -5.80
C LEU A 87 -2.98 2.44 -6.52
N ASP A 88 -3.31 2.30 -7.80
CA ASP A 88 -3.95 3.34 -8.63
C ASP A 88 -3.24 4.70 -8.51
N ASP A 89 -1.94 4.70 -8.84
CA ASP A 89 -1.03 5.86 -8.80
C ASP A 89 -0.78 6.49 -7.42
N ARG A 90 -1.31 5.90 -6.35
CA ARG A 90 -1.13 6.39 -4.98
C ARG A 90 -0.31 5.41 -4.15
N PRO A 91 0.72 5.88 -3.42
CA PRO A 91 1.48 5.03 -2.52
C PRO A 91 0.60 4.50 -1.38
N VAL A 92 1.00 3.34 -0.86
CA VAL A 92 0.45 2.72 0.36
C VAL A 92 1.52 2.86 1.43
N PHE A 93 1.40 3.88 2.28
CA PHE A 93 2.39 4.08 3.33
C PHE A 93 2.24 3.06 4.46
N PRO A 94 3.31 2.78 5.24
CA PRO A 94 3.22 1.89 6.40
C PRO A 94 2.12 2.28 7.39
N LYS A 95 1.90 3.59 7.59
CA LYS A 95 0.79 4.12 8.42
C LYS A 95 -0.57 3.71 7.86
N ASP A 96 -0.77 3.86 6.55
CA ASP A 96 -2.04 3.52 5.89
C ASP A 96 -2.34 2.02 5.99
N ARG A 97 -1.31 1.19 5.77
CA ARG A 97 -1.41 -0.27 5.92
C ARG A 97 -1.78 -0.67 7.34
N ALA A 98 -1.07 -0.15 8.35
CA ALA A 98 -1.39 -0.43 9.75
C ALA A 98 -2.82 -0.02 10.11
N CYS A 99 -3.28 1.16 9.64
CA CYS A 99 -4.66 1.61 9.85
C CYS A 99 -5.67 0.70 9.15
N ALA A 100 -5.40 0.27 7.91
CA ALA A 100 -6.28 -0.62 7.15
C ALA A 100 -6.38 -2.02 7.80
N GLU A 101 -5.26 -2.55 8.31
CA GLU A 101 -5.24 -3.83 9.02
C GLU A 101 -5.98 -3.74 10.36
N ALA A 102 -5.79 -2.66 11.12
CA ALA A 102 -6.56 -2.42 12.33
C ALA A 102 -8.07 -2.31 12.04
N TRP A 103 -8.43 -1.62 10.94
CA TRP A 103 -9.81 -1.54 10.47
C TRP A 103 -10.40 -2.92 10.15
N ALA A 104 -9.64 -3.80 9.48
CA ALA A 104 -10.12 -5.13 9.14
C ALA A 104 -10.37 -6.02 10.37
N VAL A 105 -9.66 -5.79 11.47
CA VAL A 105 -9.81 -6.57 12.72
C VAL A 105 -10.90 -6.00 13.63
N GLY A 106 -10.94 -4.68 13.83
CA GLY A 106 -11.78 -4.04 14.85
C GLY A 106 -12.58 -2.85 14.37
N GLY A 107 -12.72 -2.68 13.05
CA GLY A 107 -13.51 -1.60 12.45
C GLY A 107 -12.94 -0.21 12.70
N LEU A 108 -13.84 0.78 12.69
CA LEU A 108 -13.48 2.21 12.76
C LEU A 108 -12.73 2.57 14.04
N GLU A 109 -13.10 1.99 15.17
CA GLU A 109 -12.49 2.29 16.47
C GLU A 109 -11.04 1.81 16.53
N ALA A 110 -10.77 0.60 16.04
CA ALA A 110 -9.41 0.07 15.95
C ALA A 110 -8.54 0.88 14.98
N GLU A 111 -9.09 1.29 13.83
CA GLU A 111 -8.40 2.19 12.89
C GLU A 111 -8.02 3.52 13.54
N LYS A 112 -8.97 4.14 14.26
CA LYS A 112 -8.75 5.43 14.93
C LYS A 112 -7.67 5.32 15.99
N ALA A 113 -7.74 4.29 16.84
CA ALA A 113 -6.74 4.02 17.85
C ALA A 113 -5.34 3.81 17.24
N GLU A 114 -5.25 3.06 16.13
CA GLU A 114 -3.97 2.85 15.45
C GLU A 114 -3.43 4.14 14.84
N ARG A 115 -4.30 4.95 14.22
CA ARG A 115 -3.92 6.25 13.67
C ARG A 115 -3.36 7.19 14.73
N GLU A 116 -4.01 7.28 15.89
CA GLU A 116 -3.58 8.10 17.03
C GLU A 116 -2.22 7.62 17.57
N LYS A 117 -1.97 6.31 17.64
CA LYS A 117 -0.66 5.76 18.03
C LYS A 117 0.44 6.20 17.06
N TRP A 118 0.20 6.10 15.75
CA TRP A 118 1.16 6.54 14.74
C TRP A 118 1.46 8.03 14.85
N GLU A 119 0.43 8.87 15.00
CA GLU A 119 0.59 10.32 15.15
C GLU A 119 1.34 10.69 16.42
N THR A 120 1.06 10.00 17.52
CA THR A 120 1.77 10.19 18.79
C THR A 120 3.25 9.82 18.67
N ARG A 121 3.56 8.70 18.00
CA ARG A 121 4.94 8.28 17.74
C ARG A 121 5.70 9.30 16.88
N GLU A 122 5.10 9.77 15.79
CA GLU A 122 5.72 10.76 14.91
C GLU A 122 5.92 12.11 15.62
N ARG A 123 4.91 12.59 16.37
CA ARG A 123 5.04 13.80 17.19
C ARG A 123 6.16 13.68 18.21
N LYS A 124 6.25 12.54 18.90
CA LYS A 124 7.33 12.28 19.86
C LYS A 124 8.69 12.30 19.17
N LYS A 125 8.85 11.65 18.02
CA LYS A 125 10.10 11.64 17.25
C LYS A 125 10.53 13.04 16.83
N ILE A 126 9.58 13.88 16.38
CA ILE A 126 9.85 15.28 16.04
C ILE A 126 10.28 16.07 17.28
N GLN A 127 9.56 15.90 18.40
CA GLN A 127 9.86 16.56 19.66
C GLN A 127 11.26 16.19 20.18
N ASP A 128 11.58 14.90 20.22
CA ASP A 128 12.89 14.38 20.65
C ASP A 128 14.03 14.96 19.80
N SER A 129 13.81 15.13 18.49
CA SER A 129 14.77 15.77 17.58
C SER A 129 14.98 17.26 17.87
N ILE A 130 13.89 17.99 18.12
CA ILE A 130 13.93 19.41 18.49
C ILE A 130 14.68 19.60 19.81
N ASP A 131 14.38 18.76 20.81
CA ASP A 131 15.01 18.81 22.12
C ASP A 131 16.51 18.49 22.05
N ALA A 132 16.90 17.50 21.23
CA ALA A 132 18.30 17.20 20.96
C ALA A 132 19.05 18.40 20.34
N LEU A 133 18.46 19.07 19.34
CA LEU A 133 19.04 20.26 18.73
C LEU A 133 19.15 21.43 19.72
N ALA A 134 18.14 21.64 20.55
CA ALA A 134 18.17 22.67 21.60
C ALA A 134 19.27 22.41 22.62
N ALA A 135 19.47 21.15 23.04
CA ALA A 135 20.55 20.76 23.95
C ALA A 135 21.94 21.00 23.34
N ILE A 136 22.14 20.72 22.05
CA ILE A 136 23.39 20.99 21.34
C ILE A 136 23.69 22.50 21.32
N ARG A 137 22.68 23.34 21.05
CA ARG A 137 22.82 24.81 21.07
C ARG A 137 23.24 25.32 22.44
N ARG A 138 22.56 24.91 23.51
CA ARG A 138 22.90 25.30 24.90
C ARG A 138 24.35 24.93 25.26
N LYS A 139 24.77 23.70 24.96
CA LYS A 139 26.16 23.24 25.19
C LYS A 139 27.19 24.09 24.41
N THR A 140 26.84 24.53 23.21
CA THR A 140 27.72 25.36 22.38
C THR A 140 27.85 26.77 22.93
N GLU A 141 26.75 27.36 23.40
CA GLU A 141 26.74 28.67 24.05
C GLU A 141 27.51 28.68 25.37
N GLU A 142 27.36 27.65 26.20
CA GLU A 142 28.13 27.48 27.44
C GLU A 142 29.63 27.40 27.17
N LYS A 143 30.04 26.66 26.13
CA LYS A 143 31.46 26.59 25.73
C LYS A 143 32.00 27.94 25.26
N LYS A 144 31.19 28.74 24.55
CA LYS A 144 31.58 30.09 24.13
C LYS A 144 31.73 31.05 25.31
N ARG A 145 30.83 30.97 26.31
CA ARG A 145 30.88 31.81 27.52
C ARG A 145 32.07 31.50 28.44
N ARG A 146 32.65 30.31 28.33
CA ARG A 146 33.82 29.86 29.12
C ARG A 146 35.17 30.15 28.46
N LYS A 147 35.18 30.69 27.24
CA LYS A 147 36.38 31.16 26.54
C LYS A 147 36.45 32.68 26.62
#